data_AF-A0A1I1QY09-F1
#
_entry.id   AF-A0A1I1QY09-F1
#
_cell.length_a   1.000
_cell.length_b   1.000
_cell.length_c   1.000
_cell.angle_alpha   90.00
_cell.angle_beta   90.00
_cell.angle_gamma   90.00
#
_symmetry.space_group_name_H-M   'P 1'
#
loop_
_entity.id
_entity.type
_entity.pdbx_description
1 polymer ?
#
loop_
_entity_poly.entity_id
_entity_poly.type
_entity_poly.pdbx_seq_one_letter_code
_entity_poly.pdbx_strand_id
1 'polypeptide(L)'
;MMMDWSRLRLSTGARVLWLLFGLVLGVPTLMNGIATGATADLCFGIGMILVGIRGFLRPVMFGKAIKMEQDPKTAQVSIGSPTLHGGLSMVIFIALMAGIVIKYVING
;
A
#
# COMPACT_ATOMS: atom_id res chain seq x y z
N MET A 1 -22.28 22.97 -14.50
CA MET A 1 -21.61 22.00 -13.60
C MET A 1 -20.15 21.92 -14.05
N MET A 2 -19.26 22.71 -13.44
CA MET A 2 -17.85 22.77 -13.84
C MET A 2 -17.14 21.52 -13.29
N MET A 3 -16.64 20.65 -14.17
CA MET A 3 -15.92 19.45 -13.77
C MET A 3 -14.56 19.86 -13.18
N ASP A 4 -14.39 19.60 -11.89
CA ASP A 4 -13.28 20.11 -11.07
C ASP A 4 -12.01 19.26 -11.32
N TRP A 5 -11.28 19.56 -12.39
CA TRP A 5 -10.08 18.83 -12.87
C TRP A 5 -8.96 18.70 -11.83
N SER A 6 -8.92 19.63 -10.87
CA SER A 6 -8.02 19.62 -9.70
C SER A 6 -8.17 18.34 -8.86
N ARG A 7 -9.40 17.81 -8.72
CA ARG A 7 -9.70 16.64 -7.89
C ARG A 7 -9.33 15.32 -8.54
N LEU A 8 -9.52 15.20 -9.85
CA LEU A 8 -9.09 14.05 -10.66
C LEU A 8 -7.55 13.95 -10.70
N ARG A 9 -6.86 15.09 -10.80
CA ARG A 9 -5.40 15.15 -10.67
C ARG A 9 -4.91 14.79 -9.28
N LEU A 10 -5.60 15.25 -8.22
CA LEU A 10 -5.24 14.90 -6.83
C LEU A 10 -5.39 13.39 -6.57
N SER A 11 -6.49 12.78 -7.01
CA SER A 11 -6.71 11.33 -6.83
C SER A 11 -5.70 10.52 -7.64
N THR A 12 -5.41 10.91 -8.88
CA THR A 12 -4.42 10.24 -9.73
C THR A 12 -3.00 10.41 -9.18
N GLY A 13 -2.65 11.60 -8.70
CA GLY A 13 -1.35 11.88 -8.07
C GLY A 13 -1.12 11.05 -6.81
N ALA A 14 -2.13 10.92 -5.94
CA ALA A 14 -2.01 10.08 -4.74
C ALA A 14 -1.88 8.59 -5.06
N ARG A 15 -2.54 8.11 -6.12
CA ARG A 15 -2.37 6.72 -6.58
C ARG A 15 -0.95 6.45 -7.04
N VAL A 16 -0.41 7.34 -7.89
CA VAL A 16 0.98 7.24 -8.38
C VAL A 16 1.95 7.35 -7.21
N LEU A 17 1.72 8.25 -6.27
CA LEU A 17 2.54 8.39 -5.07
C LEU A 17 2.55 7.11 -4.23
N TRP A 18 1.38 6.49 -3.98
CA TRP A 18 1.32 5.23 -3.25
C TRP A 18 2.03 4.09 -3.99
N LEU A 19 1.84 4.00 -5.31
CA LEU A 19 2.52 3.00 -6.12
C LEU A 19 4.05 3.19 -6.06
N LEU A 20 4.52 4.42 -6.26
CA LEU A 20 5.94 4.77 -6.16
C LEU A 20 6.48 4.49 -4.76
N PHE A 21 5.74 4.82 -3.71
CA PHE A 21 6.13 4.54 -2.32
C PHE A 21 6.32 3.03 -2.10
N GLY A 22 5.35 2.21 -2.53
CA GLY A 22 5.45 0.75 -2.42
C GLY A 22 6.60 0.17 -3.24
N LEU A 23 6.89 0.73 -4.42
CA LEU A 23 8.00 0.29 -5.26
C LEU A 23 9.36 0.72 -4.69
N VAL A 24 9.52 1.99 -4.31
CA VAL A 24 10.78 2.56 -3.80
C VAL A 24 11.20 1.88 -2.50
N LEU A 25 10.26 1.51 -1.63
CA LEU A 25 10.58 0.78 -0.40
C LEU A 25 10.58 -0.74 -0.59
N GLY A 26 9.65 -1.26 -1.38
CA GLY A 26 9.47 -2.70 -1.55
C GLY A 26 10.51 -3.34 -2.46
N VAL A 27 10.87 -2.72 -3.59
CA VAL A 27 11.81 -3.30 -4.56
C VAL A 27 13.22 -3.46 -3.98
N PRO A 28 13.85 -2.43 -3.35
CA PRO A 28 15.17 -2.61 -2.76
C PRO A 28 15.18 -3.65 -1.63
N THR A 29 14.15 -3.66 -0.78
CA THR A 29 14.01 -4.66 0.29
C THR A 29 13.87 -6.07 -0.28
N LEU A 30 13.06 -6.24 -1.34
CA LEU A 30 12.89 -7.50 -2.03
C LEU A 30 14.20 -7.97 -2.67
N MET A 31 14.91 -7.07 -3.37
CA MET A 31 16.22 -7.36 -3.95
C MET A 31 17.23 -7.77 -2.88
N ASN A 32 17.23 -7.09 -1.73
CA ASN A 32 18.09 -7.45 -0.60
C ASN A 32 17.76 -8.85 -0.06
N GLY A 33 16.47 -9.16 0.11
CA GLY A 33 16.02 -10.48 0.56
C GLY A 33 16.38 -11.59 -0.43
N ILE A 34 16.33 -11.32 -1.74
CA ILE A 34 16.77 -12.27 -2.78
C ILE A 34 18.29 -12.47 -2.71
N ALA A 35 19.06 -11.38 -2.61
CA ALA A 35 20.52 -11.43 -2.61
C ALA A 35 21.11 -12.11 -1.36
N THR A 36 20.46 -11.93 -0.21
CA THR A 36 20.93 -12.44 1.09
C THR A 36 20.21 -13.74 1.51
N GLY A 37 19.18 -14.17 0.78
CA GLY A 37 18.31 -15.28 1.19
C GLY A 37 17.46 -14.97 2.42
N ALA A 38 17.37 -13.71 2.86
CA ALA A 38 16.65 -13.32 4.05
C ALA A 38 15.13 -13.33 3.82
N THR A 39 14.47 -14.40 4.28
CA THR A 39 13.00 -14.57 4.19
C THR A 39 12.22 -13.40 4.80
N ALA A 40 12.74 -12.79 5.87
CA ALA A 40 12.13 -11.61 6.48
C ALA A 40 12.02 -10.41 5.52
N ASP A 41 13.11 -10.12 4.82
CA ASP A 41 13.18 -8.99 3.88
C ASP A 41 12.36 -9.28 2.62
N LEU A 42 12.26 -10.55 2.20
CA LEU A 42 11.34 -10.98 1.14
C LEU A 42 9.87 -10.72 1.53
N CYS A 43 9.44 -11.20 2.70
CA CYS A 43 8.07 -11.01 3.18
C CYS A 43 7.73 -9.52 3.35
N PHE A 44 8.67 -8.74 3.90
CA PHE A 44 8.49 -7.31 4.07
C PHE A 44 8.43 -6.57 2.72
N GLY A 45 9.34 -6.89 1.79
CA GLY A 45 9.37 -6.30 0.45
C GLY A 45 8.09 -6.56 -0.34
N ILE A 46 7.59 -7.80 -0.33
CA ILE A 46 6.30 -8.16 -0.95
C ILE A 46 5.16 -7.37 -0.29
N GLY A 47 5.12 -7.32 1.05
CA GLY A 47 4.13 -6.56 1.79
C GLY A 47 4.09 -5.08 1.39
N MET A 48 5.27 -4.45 1.24
CA MET A 48 5.39 -3.04 0.83
C MET A 48 4.94 -2.79 -0.61
N ILE A 49 5.23 -3.70 -1.54
CA ILE A 49 4.72 -3.61 -2.92
C ILE A 49 3.18 -3.69 -2.92
N LEU A 50 2.61 -4.63 -2.16
CA LEU A 50 1.16 -4.78 -2.03
C LEU A 50 0.51 -3.55 -1.37
N VAL A 51 1.17 -2.89 -0.42
CA VAL A 51 0.73 -1.59 0.13
C VAL A 51 0.63 -0.54 -0.98
N GLY A 52 1.63 -0.45 -1.85
CA GLY A 52 1.59 0.48 -2.98
C GLY A 52 0.46 0.18 -3.96
N ILE A 53 0.26 -1.10 -4.29
CA ILE A 53 -0.86 -1.55 -5.13
C ILE A 53 -2.21 -1.21 -4.47
N ARG A 54 -2.36 -1.47 -3.17
CA ARG A 54 -3.58 -1.14 -2.42
C ARG A 54 -3.85 0.36 -2.42
N GLY A 55 -2.82 1.17 -2.17
CA GLY A 55 -2.93 2.63 -2.20
C GLY A 55 -3.21 3.18 -3.60
N PHE A 56 -2.77 2.47 -4.66
CA PHE A 56 -3.19 2.77 -6.03
C PHE A 56 -4.67 2.45 -6.27
N LEU A 57 -5.14 1.29 -5.79
CA LEU A 57 -6.54 0.88 -5.96
C LEU A 57 -7.52 1.72 -5.13
N ARG A 58 -7.10 2.13 -3.93
CA ARG A 58 -7.86 2.99 -3.01
C ARG A 58 -6.94 4.07 -2.43
N PRO A 59 -6.76 5.20 -3.14
CA PRO A 59 -5.88 6.28 -2.68
C PRO A 59 -6.42 6.92 -1.41
N VAL A 60 -5.65 6.79 -0.33
CA VAL A 60 -5.90 7.52 0.92
C VAL A 60 -5.18 8.85 0.83
N MET A 61 -5.93 9.93 0.74
CA MET A 61 -5.39 11.29 0.73
C MET A 61 -5.01 11.67 2.16
N PHE A 62 -3.71 11.81 2.45
CA PHE A 62 -3.21 12.21 3.78
C PHE A 62 -3.91 13.49 4.31
N GLY A 63 -4.19 14.47 3.44
CA GLY A 63 -4.90 15.69 3.82
C GLY A 63 -6.36 15.53 4.26
N LYS A 64 -7.00 14.39 3.95
CA LYS A 64 -8.36 14.05 4.42
C LYS A 64 -8.35 13.04 5.57
N ALA A 65 -7.33 12.18 5.64
CA ALA A 65 -7.10 11.31 6.79
C ALA A 65 -6.84 12.12 8.07
N ILE A 66 -6.12 13.25 7.97
CA ILE A 66 -5.91 14.20 9.08
C ILE A 66 -7.23 14.86 9.54
N LYS A 67 -8.20 15.02 8.65
CA LYS A 67 -9.51 15.64 8.97
C LYS A 67 -10.55 14.66 9.49
N MET A 68 -10.25 13.36 9.57
CA MET A 68 -11.20 12.30 9.98
C MET A 68 -12.58 12.39 9.29
N GLU A 69 -12.67 13.01 8.12
CA GLU A 69 -13.89 12.96 7.32
C GLU A 69 -13.90 11.60 6.63
N GLN A 70 -14.74 10.69 7.11
CA GLN A 70 -15.13 9.49 6.37
C GLN A 70 -15.86 9.95 5.10
N ASP A 71 -15.09 10.26 4.05
CA ASP A 71 -15.65 10.75 2.80
C ASP A 71 -16.32 9.56 2.09
N PRO A 72 -17.67 9.54 1.94
CA PRO A 72 -18.37 8.49 1.20
C PRO A 72 -17.93 8.41 -0.27
N LYS A 73 -17.19 9.42 -0.76
CA LYS A 73 -16.62 9.46 -2.12
C LYS A 73 -15.33 8.66 -2.30
N THR A 74 -14.68 8.18 -1.22
CA THR A 74 -13.60 7.18 -1.39
C THR A 74 -14.12 5.87 -1.97
N ALA A 75 -15.41 5.56 -1.79
CA ALA A 75 -16.06 4.44 -2.46
C ALA A 75 -16.29 4.69 -3.96
N GLN A 76 -16.46 5.95 -4.40
CA GLN A 76 -16.71 6.29 -5.82
C GLN A 76 -15.45 6.22 -6.69
N VAL A 77 -14.26 6.20 -6.10
CA VAL A 77 -12.96 6.16 -6.80
C VAL A 77 -12.20 4.87 -6.49
N SER A 78 -12.83 3.92 -5.78
CA SER A 78 -12.27 2.61 -5.50
C SER A 78 -12.32 1.75 -6.75
N ILE A 79 -11.17 1.24 -7.18
CA ILE A 79 -11.11 0.26 -8.26
C ILE A 79 -11.05 -1.13 -7.62
N GLY A 80 -12.11 -1.91 -7.81
CA GLY A 80 -12.21 -3.28 -7.30
C GLY A 80 -13.32 -3.47 -6.27
N SER A 81 -13.60 -4.74 -5.94
CA SER A 81 -14.63 -5.09 -4.96
C SER A 81 -14.16 -4.79 -3.52
N PRO A 82 -15.09 -4.51 -2.59
CA PRO A 82 -14.76 -4.38 -1.16
C PRO A 82 -13.98 -5.60 -0.62
N THR A 83 -14.33 -6.80 -1.09
CA THR A 83 -13.67 -8.06 -0.74
C THR A 83 -12.21 -8.10 -1.22
N LEU A 84 -11.90 -7.57 -2.42
CA LEU A 84 -10.52 -7.47 -2.91
C LEU A 84 -9.68 -6.58 -2.00
N HIS A 85 -10.21 -5.42 -1.60
CA HIS A 85 -9.49 -4.54 -0.68
C HIS A 85 -9.31 -5.16 0.71
N GLY A 86 -10.32 -5.86 1.23
CA GLY A 86 -10.24 -6.59 2.49
C GLY A 86 -9.18 -7.69 2.44
N GLY A 87 -9.22 -8.54 1.41
CA GLY A 87 -8.25 -9.61 1.19
C GLY A 87 -6.82 -9.07 1.03
N LEU A 88 -6.64 -8.02 0.22
CA LEU A 88 -5.34 -7.38 0.03
C LEU A 88 -4.79 -6.80 1.34
N SER A 89 -5.65 -6.22 2.19
CA SER A 89 -5.27 -5.73 3.52
C SER A 89 -4.79 -6.86 4.42
N MET A 90 -5.47 -8.00 4.39
CA MET A 90 -5.13 -9.17 5.19
C MET A 90 -3.81 -9.78 4.74
N VAL A 91 -3.60 -9.94 3.43
CA VAL A 91 -2.33 -10.46 2.87
C VAL A 91 -1.18 -9.52 3.19
N ILE A 92 -1.36 -8.20 3.05
CA ILE A 92 -0.36 -7.20 3.45
C ILE A 92 -0.02 -7.36 4.93
N PHE A 93 -1.03 -7.43 5.80
CA PHE A 93 -0.82 -7.56 7.23
C PHE A 93 -0.03 -8.82 7.57
N ILE A 94 -0.43 -9.97 7.01
CA ILE A 94 0.27 -11.25 7.22
C ILE A 94 1.72 -11.16 6.71
N ALA A 95 1.95 -10.61 5.53
CA ALA A 95 3.30 -10.50 4.94
C ALA A 95 4.22 -9.61 5.77
N LEU A 96 3.73 -8.44 6.20
CA LEU A 96 4.50 -7.51 7.03
C LEU A 96 4.75 -8.07 8.43
N MET A 97 3.73 -8.66 9.06
CA MET A 97 3.88 -9.30 10.37
C MET A 97 4.84 -10.49 10.32
N ALA A 98 4.73 -11.36 9.31
CA ALA A 98 5.66 -12.47 9.13
C ALA A 98 7.10 -11.96 8.95
N GLY A 99 7.30 -10.90 8.15
CA GLY A 99 8.61 -10.26 8.00
C GLY A 99 9.19 -9.78 9.33
N ILE A 100 8.38 -9.09 10.14
CA ILE A 100 8.79 -8.59 11.47
C ILE A 100 9.12 -9.74 12.43
N VAL A 101 8.24 -10.75 12.52
CA VAL A 101 8.42 -11.90 13.42
C VAL A 101 9.69 -12.67 13.04
N ILE A 102 9.89 -12.98 11.76
CA ILE A 102 11.10 -13.70 11.32
C ILE A 102 12.34 -12.87 11.65
N LYS A 103 12.33 -11.55 11.42
CA LYS A 103 13.49 -10.70 11.62
C LYS A 103 13.89 -10.53 13.09
N TYR A 104 12.91 -10.31 13.97
CA TYR A 104 13.18 -9.89 15.35
C TYR A 104 12.90 -10.97 16.41
N VAL A 105 12.15 -12.02 16.08
CA VAL A 105 11.82 -13.11 17.02
C VAL A 105 12.60 -14.38 16.69
N ILE A 106 12.78 -14.70 15.41
CA ILE A 106 13.44 -15.94 14.98
C ILE A 106 14.94 -15.70 14.72
N ASN A 107 15.26 -14.65 13.96
CA ASN A 107 16.63 -14.31 13.57
C ASN A 107 17.23 -13.16 14.41
N GLY A 108 16.53 -12.76 15.48
CA GLY A 108 16.94 -11.69 16.40
C GLY A 108 17.89 -12.16 17.49
#